data_AF-A0AA41AKH4-F1
#
_entry.id   AF-A0AA41AKH4-F1
#
_cell.length_a   1.000
_cell.length_b   1.000
_cell.length_c   1.000
_cell.angle_alpha   90.00
_cell.angle_beta   90.00
_cell.angle_gamma   90.00
#
_symmetry.space_group_name_H-M   'P 1'
#
loop_
_entity.id
_entity.type
_entity.pdbx_description
1 polymer ?
#
loop_
_entity_poly.entity_id
_entity_poly.type
_entity_poly.pdbx_seq_one_letter_code
_entity_poly.pdbx_strand_id
1 'polypeptide(L)'
;MSINGFIPYIALAISLTALYFAARNYRRKSGIHIKGQFCIRSSTYAEDKYVSSITLENFKDRSVIIFKIFLRVGANYYIELDDFEREPKTLKSYESYTDHYEPVDFYCTNMNRIRLNKLIGSKKVKMNLVLSTSHGKYVVKEWIERWDPIFDFFNNHMTASIIPMRPKESVGYYGLDVKYLAKLHTEDGYKKTIPIYAEDYNYPRFEEFRLTEESLSSSETLKEFLMLQSINGKLQCVKVEVIDASQLRKDNYGHNFEESFEAKYYSWVYYVVIGKLLTTWSNIRLSLINLKHKKANTKQGSK
;
A
#
# COMPACT_ATOMS: atom_id res chain seq x y z
N MET A 1 -21.14 58.90 -14.79
CA MET A 1 -20.57 58.51 -13.49
C MET A 1 -19.06 58.44 -13.66
N SER A 2 -18.32 59.36 -13.03
CA SER A 2 -16.88 59.57 -13.31
C SER A 2 -16.03 58.40 -12.84
N ILE A 3 -15.06 57.98 -13.66
CA ILE A 3 -14.05 56.95 -13.36
C ILE A 3 -13.32 57.27 -12.04
N ASN A 4 -13.20 58.56 -11.68
CA ASN A 4 -12.54 59.02 -10.47
C ASN A 4 -13.23 58.54 -9.18
N GLY A 5 -14.53 58.21 -9.23
CA GLY A 5 -15.27 57.66 -8.08
C GLY A 5 -14.93 56.21 -7.76
N PHE A 6 -14.36 55.46 -8.72
CA PHE A 6 -14.04 54.03 -8.55
C PHE A 6 -12.58 53.78 -8.12
N ILE A 7 -11.68 54.75 -8.33
CA ILE A 7 -10.26 54.68 -7.94
C ILE A 7 -10.07 54.26 -6.46
N PRO A 8 -10.76 54.83 -5.45
CA PRO A 8 -10.55 54.43 -4.07
C PRO A 8 -10.97 52.98 -3.79
N TYR A 9 -12.02 52.48 -4.46
CA TYR A 9 -12.46 51.09 -4.31
C TYR A 9 -11.47 50.10 -4.94
N ILE A 10 -10.90 50.45 -6.10
CA ILE A 10 -9.85 49.65 -6.74
C ILE A 10 -8.60 49.62 -5.87
N ALA A 11 -8.18 50.76 -5.32
CA ALA A 11 -7.03 50.86 -4.42
C ALA A 11 -7.24 50.03 -3.14
N LEU A 12 -8.45 50.06 -2.57
CA LEU A 12 -8.81 49.24 -1.41
C LEU A 12 -8.76 47.74 -1.74
N ALA A 13 -9.29 47.32 -2.89
CA ALA A 13 -9.23 45.92 -3.33
C ALA A 13 -7.78 45.43 -3.52
N ILE A 14 -6.90 46.25 -4.10
CA ILE A 14 -5.47 45.95 -4.26
C ILE A 14 -4.78 45.85 -2.89
N SER A 15 -5.07 46.78 -1.97
CA SER A 15 -4.49 46.76 -0.62
C SER A 15 -4.91 45.53 0.18
N LEU A 16 -6.19 45.16 0.12
CA LEU A 16 -6.70 43.95 0.78
C LEU A 16 -6.10 42.67 0.21
N THR A 17 -5.94 42.58 -1.12
CA THR A 17 -5.27 41.43 -1.75
C THR A 17 -3.79 41.37 -1.37
N ALA A 18 -3.07 42.50 -1.38
CA ALA A 18 -1.68 42.56 -0.93
C ALA A 18 -1.52 42.13 0.53
N LEU A 19 -2.38 42.62 1.42
CA LEU A 19 -2.39 42.23 2.83
C LEU A 19 -2.68 40.74 3.02
N TYR A 20 -3.64 40.19 2.25
CA TYR A 20 -3.94 38.76 2.26
C TYR A 20 -2.72 37.92 1.90
N PHE A 21 -1.99 38.28 0.82
CA PHE A 21 -0.78 37.57 0.43
C PHE A 21 0.35 37.73 1.46
N ALA A 22 0.54 38.93 2.01
CA ALA A 22 1.54 39.19 3.06
C ALA A 22 1.25 38.35 4.32
N ALA A 23 0.00 38.35 4.80
CA ALA A 23 -0.42 37.57 5.96
C ALA A 23 -0.26 36.06 5.70
N ARG A 24 -0.61 35.57 4.51
CA ARG A 24 -0.46 34.17 4.13
C ARG A 24 1.02 33.76 4.07
N ASN A 25 1.89 34.58 3.49
CA ASN A 25 3.33 34.32 3.43
C ASN A 25 3.96 34.33 4.83
N TYR A 26 3.59 35.28 5.68
CA TYR A 26 4.03 35.29 7.07
C TYR A 26 3.61 34.01 7.80
N ARG A 27 2.35 33.57 7.65
CA ARG A 27 1.86 32.30 8.25
C ARG A 27 2.59 31.07 7.71
N ARG A 28 3.03 31.06 6.45
CA ARG A 28 3.81 29.96 5.87
C ARG A 28 5.23 29.87 6.43
N LYS A 29 5.84 31.00 6.79
CA LYS A 29 7.22 31.08 7.29
C LYS A 29 7.34 31.10 8.82
N SER A 30 6.26 31.43 9.53
CA SER A 30 6.24 31.50 11.00
C SER A 30 5.90 30.15 11.65
N GLY A 31 6.59 29.85 12.75
CA GLY A 31 6.39 28.64 13.55
C GLY A 31 6.80 27.34 12.85
N ILE A 32 6.51 26.21 13.51
CA ILE A 32 6.71 24.85 12.99
C ILE A 32 5.33 24.22 12.78
N HIS A 33 5.16 23.58 11.63
CA HIS A 33 3.97 22.78 11.36
C HIS A 33 4.39 21.50 10.64
N ILE A 34 4.50 20.44 11.43
CA ILE A 34 4.86 19.11 10.96
C ILE A 34 3.65 18.21 11.21
N LYS A 35 3.22 17.52 10.15
CA LYS A 35 2.26 16.42 10.24
C LYS A 35 3.03 15.12 10.35
N GLY A 36 2.46 14.12 10.99
CA GLY A 36 3.12 12.84 11.09
C GLY A 36 2.18 11.68 11.32
N GLN A 37 2.68 10.50 11.00
CA GLN A 37 2.01 9.23 11.22
C GLN A 37 3.03 8.20 11.69
N PHE A 38 2.55 7.18 12.37
CA PHE A 38 3.36 6.05 12.81
C PHE A 38 2.54 4.76 12.76
N CYS A 39 3.22 3.63 12.57
CA CYS A 39 2.60 2.31 12.58
C CYS A 39 3.11 1.51 13.76
N ILE A 40 2.19 0.88 14.50
CA ILE A 40 2.54 -0.08 15.55
C ILE A 40 2.36 -1.49 15.00
N ARG A 41 3.37 -2.34 15.19
CA ARG A 41 3.36 -3.74 14.75
C ARG A 41 3.68 -4.68 15.91
N SER A 42 3.27 -5.93 15.75
CA SER A 42 3.71 -7.07 16.56
C SER A 42 4.33 -8.10 15.61
N SER A 43 5.39 -8.77 16.06
CA SER A 43 6.11 -9.78 15.28
C SER A 43 6.38 -11.00 16.15
N THR A 44 6.61 -12.17 15.55
CA THR A 44 7.11 -13.35 16.26
C THR A 44 8.52 -13.14 16.82
N TYR A 45 9.27 -12.20 16.25
CA TYR A 45 10.63 -11.84 16.65
C TYR A 45 10.69 -10.77 17.75
N ALA A 46 9.55 -10.20 18.17
CA ALA A 46 9.50 -9.22 19.25
C ALA A 46 8.46 -9.61 20.29
N GLU A 47 8.85 -9.65 21.56
CA GLU A 47 7.92 -9.88 22.67
C GLU A 47 6.97 -8.69 22.90
N ASP A 48 7.45 -7.48 22.61
CA ASP A 48 6.71 -6.24 22.76
C ASP A 48 6.29 -5.66 21.39
N LYS A 49 5.14 -4.99 21.37
CA LYS A 49 4.68 -4.18 20.25
C LYS A 49 5.62 -3.01 20.07
N TYR A 50 5.98 -2.74 18.82
CA TYR A 50 6.95 -1.71 18.47
C TYR A 50 6.45 -0.81 17.36
N VAL A 51 7.07 0.36 17.22
CA VAL A 51 6.85 1.25 16.09
C VAL A 51 7.59 0.68 14.90
N SER A 52 6.89 0.26 13.85
CA SER A 52 7.52 -0.32 12.66
C SER A 52 7.92 0.72 11.62
N SER A 53 7.26 1.88 11.63
CA SER A 53 7.59 2.98 10.74
C SER A 53 7.02 4.31 11.22
N ILE A 54 7.67 5.38 10.78
CA ILE A 54 7.19 6.75 10.93
C ILE A 54 7.22 7.47 9.59
N THR A 55 6.32 8.43 9.42
CA THR A 55 6.41 9.42 8.35
C THR A 55 6.15 10.80 8.94
N LEU A 56 7.00 11.77 8.59
CA LEU A 56 6.88 13.17 8.96
C LEU A 56 6.82 14.03 7.69
N GLU A 57 5.98 15.04 7.68
CA GLU A 57 5.84 15.99 6.56
C GLU A 57 5.91 17.42 7.09
N ASN A 58 6.84 18.20 6.55
CA ASN A 58 6.94 19.62 6.89
C ASN A 58 6.01 20.45 6.01
N PHE A 59 5.02 21.11 6.61
CA PHE A 59 4.05 21.92 5.87
C PHE A 59 4.37 23.42 5.88
N LYS A 60 5.58 23.81 6.30
CA LYS A 60 6.05 25.19 6.34
C LYS A 60 7.04 25.48 5.23
N ASP A 61 7.06 26.75 4.83
CA ASP A 61 8.01 27.33 3.88
C ASP A 61 9.35 27.69 4.58
N ARG A 62 9.89 26.72 5.32
CA ARG A 62 11.18 26.79 6.02
C ARG A 62 11.63 25.41 6.44
N SER A 63 12.94 25.20 6.50
CA SER A 63 13.49 23.95 7.03
C SER A 63 13.38 23.87 8.54
N VAL A 64 13.26 22.64 9.05
CA VAL A 64 13.28 22.31 10.48
C VAL A 64 14.40 21.31 10.72
N ILE A 65 15.25 21.57 11.69
CA ILE A 65 16.31 20.65 12.10
C ILE A 65 15.77 19.80 13.25
N ILE A 66 15.85 18.48 13.10
CA ILE A 66 15.40 17.48 14.05
C ILE A 66 16.63 16.77 14.62
N PHE A 67 16.75 16.75 15.94
CA PHE A 67 17.83 16.08 16.66
C PHE A 67 17.43 14.71 17.18
N LYS A 68 16.16 14.53 17.59
CA LYS A 68 15.65 13.25 18.08
C LYS A 68 14.17 13.10 17.77
N ILE A 69 13.73 11.87 17.57
CA ILE A 69 12.32 11.52 17.40
C ILE A 69 11.92 10.55 18.50
N PHE A 70 10.81 10.87 19.18
CA PHE A 70 10.23 10.03 20.21
C PHE A 70 8.78 9.70 19.88
N LEU A 71 8.33 8.50 20.26
CA LEU A 71 6.92 8.23 20.48
C LEU A 71 6.59 8.49 21.95
N ARG A 72 5.76 9.50 22.23
CA ARG A 72 5.21 9.69 23.57
C ARG A 72 4.00 8.79 23.76
N VAL A 73 4.07 7.85 24.70
CA VAL A 73 2.98 6.95 25.10
C VAL A 73 2.37 7.43 26.42
N GLY A 74 1.11 7.85 26.39
CA GLY A 74 0.46 8.48 27.53
C GLY A 74 1.00 9.88 27.78
N ALA A 75 1.12 10.26 29.06
CA ALA A 75 1.60 11.59 29.45
C ALA A 75 3.13 11.64 29.64
N ASN A 76 3.77 10.51 29.94
CA ASN A 76 5.08 10.48 30.59
C ASN A 76 6.10 9.55 29.93
N TYR A 77 5.70 8.51 29.20
CA TYR A 77 6.67 7.60 28.57
C TYR A 77 7.09 8.13 27.20
N TYR A 78 8.40 8.25 26.98
CA TYR A 78 8.99 8.61 25.69
C TYR A 78 9.83 7.43 25.23
N ILE A 79 9.43 6.82 24.12
CA ILE A 79 10.19 5.79 23.44
C ILE A 79 11.03 6.50 22.39
N GLU A 80 12.35 6.44 22.50
CA GLU A 80 13.25 6.95 21.47
C GLU A 80 13.14 6.09 20.22
N LEU A 81 12.98 6.73 19.07
CA LEU A 81 12.89 6.07 17.77
C LEU A 81 14.15 6.35 16.95
N ASP A 82 14.55 7.62 16.89
CA ASP A 82 15.77 8.06 16.21
C ASP A 82 16.56 9.06 17.04
N ASP A 83 17.89 8.92 16.97
CA ASP A 83 18.86 9.85 17.52
C ASP A 83 19.77 10.41 16.40
N PHE A 84 19.59 11.70 16.13
CA PHE A 84 20.32 12.49 15.14
C PHE A 84 21.20 13.55 15.81
N GLU A 85 21.57 13.43 17.09
CA GLU A 85 22.37 14.46 17.77
C GLU A 85 23.71 14.72 17.08
N ARG A 86 24.34 13.69 16.50
CA ARG A 86 25.61 13.80 15.78
C ARG A 86 25.46 14.29 14.35
N GLU A 87 24.39 13.88 13.67
CA GLU A 87 24.08 14.27 12.29
C GLU A 87 22.61 14.70 12.19
N PRO A 88 22.30 15.97 12.52
CA PRO A 88 20.92 16.44 12.64
C PRO A 88 20.14 16.31 11.33
N LYS A 89 18.94 15.71 11.41
CA LYS A 89 18.07 15.57 10.24
C LYS A 89 17.45 16.92 9.88
N THR A 90 17.87 17.48 8.75
CA THR A 90 17.24 18.69 8.20
C THR A 90 16.06 18.30 7.31
N LEU A 91 14.85 18.59 7.76
CA LEU A 91 13.63 18.43 6.99
C LEU A 91 13.34 19.75 6.25
N LYS A 92 13.55 19.78 4.94
CA LYS A 92 13.35 20.95 4.08
C LYS A 92 11.88 21.35 4.00
N SER A 93 11.63 22.52 3.44
CA SER A 93 10.29 23.01 3.16
C SER A 93 9.51 22.02 2.29
N TYR A 94 8.31 21.63 2.71
CA TYR A 94 7.43 20.69 1.98
C TYR A 94 8.05 19.30 1.72
N GLU A 95 9.10 18.95 2.46
CA GLU A 95 9.73 17.63 2.38
C GLU A 95 9.06 16.63 3.34
N SER A 96 9.10 15.36 2.94
CA SER A 96 8.71 14.23 3.77
C SER A 96 9.93 13.41 4.18
N TYR A 97 9.88 12.90 5.40
CA TYR A 97 10.84 11.94 5.94
C TYR A 97 10.09 10.68 6.31
N THR A 98 10.56 9.51 5.87
CA THR A 98 10.00 8.21 6.26
C THR A 98 11.12 7.31 6.69
N ASP A 99 10.89 6.57 7.77
CA ASP A 99 11.81 5.56 8.26
C ASP A 99 11.07 4.28 8.66
N HIS A 100 11.79 3.16 8.62
CA HIS A 100 11.30 1.83 8.96
C HIS A 100 12.21 1.19 10.00
N TYR A 101 11.58 0.61 11.02
CA TYR A 101 12.29 -0.02 12.14
C TYR A 101 11.99 -1.51 12.18
N GLU A 102 13.03 -2.25 12.54
CA GLU A 102 12.94 -3.68 12.79
C GLU A 102 12.34 -3.98 14.18
N PRO A 103 11.90 -5.23 14.41
CA PRO A 103 11.47 -5.71 15.72
C PRO A 103 12.45 -5.34 16.85
N VAL A 104 11.92 -4.87 17.98
CA VAL A 104 12.70 -4.63 19.20
C VAL A 104 12.82 -5.90 20.03
N ASP A 105 13.98 -6.13 20.63
CA ASP A 105 14.17 -7.23 21.59
C ASP A 105 13.38 -6.96 22.89
N PHE A 106 13.55 -5.77 23.47
CA PHE A 106 12.81 -5.31 24.63
C PHE A 106 12.94 -3.79 24.84
N TYR A 107 12.02 -3.22 25.61
CA TYR A 107 12.15 -1.86 26.13
C TYR A 107 12.80 -1.87 27.50
N CYS A 108 13.67 -0.90 27.77
CA CYS A 108 14.27 -0.71 29.08
C CYS A 108 14.15 0.74 29.56
N THR A 109 14.26 0.91 30.87
CA THR A 109 14.45 2.21 31.51
C THR A 109 15.54 2.04 32.55
N ASN A 110 16.65 2.75 32.37
CA ASN A 110 17.91 2.50 33.09
C ASN A 110 18.35 1.04 32.87
N MET A 111 18.45 0.25 33.94
CA MET A 111 18.86 -1.16 33.88
C MET A 111 17.68 -2.14 33.99
N ASN A 112 16.44 -1.65 34.04
CA ASN A 112 15.26 -2.48 34.23
C ASN A 112 14.45 -2.60 32.93
N ARG A 113 14.05 -3.83 32.60
CA ARG A 113 13.12 -4.10 31.50
C ARG A 113 11.73 -3.58 31.84
N ILE A 114 11.08 -2.91 30.88
CA ILE A 114 9.71 -2.39 31.00
C ILE A 114 8.82 -3.01 29.91
N ARG A 115 7.61 -3.43 30.28
CA ARG A 115 6.62 -3.99 29.34
C ARG A 115 5.58 -2.94 28.96
N LEU A 116 5.55 -2.55 27.68
CA LEU A 116 4.69 -1.47 27.19
C LEU A 116 3.44 -1.96 26.44
N ASN A 117 3.32 -3.26 26.18
CA ASN A 117 2.23 -3.88 25.45
C ASN A 117 0.82 -3.44 25.89
N LYS A 118 0.57 -3.35 27.20
CA LYS A 118 -0.73 -2.93 27.75
C LYS A 118 -1.04 -1.46 27.45
N LEU A 119 -0.03 -0.60 27.44
CA LEU A 119 -0.19 0.83 27.18
C LEU A 119 -0.36 1.08 25.67
N ILE A 120 0.54 0.53 24.86
CA ILE A 120 0.51 0.67 23.39
C ILE A 120 -0.77 0.06 22.80
N GLY A 121 -1.25 -1.05 23.36
CA GLY A 121 -2.47 -1.72 22.90
C GLY A 121 -3.78 -1.06 23.35
N SER A 122 -3.74 -0.09 24.26
CA SER A 122 -4.95 0.50 24.84
C SER A 122 -5.44 1.71 24.05
N LYS A 123 -6.69 1.68 23.59
CA LYS A 123 -7.35 2.83 22.95
C LYS A 123 -7.49 4.06 23.86
N LYS A 124 -7.37 3.87 25.19
CA LYS A 124 -7.46 4.98 26.17
C LYS A 124 -6.16 5.79 26.24
N VAL A 125 -5.03 5.21 25.83
CA VAL A 125 -3.71 5.84 25.94
C VAL A 125 -3.43 6.59 24.65
N LYS A 126 -3.24 7.91 24.76
CA LYS A 126 -2.87 8.75 23.62
C LYS A 126 -1.39 8.53 23.28
N MET A 127 -1.10 8.47 21.98
CA MET A 127 0.25 8.30 21.46
C MET A 127 0.53 9.38 20.43
N ASN A 128 1.61 10.15 20.61
CA ASN A 128 1.98 11.23 19.70
C ASN A 128 3.48 11.17 19.41
N LEU A 129 3.88 11.50 18.18
CA LEU A 129 5.28 11.77 17.88
C LEU A 129 5.70 13.10 18.53
N VAL A 130 6.91 13.11 19.10
CA VAL A 130 7.54 14.26 19.72
C VAL A 130 8.92 14.41 19.14
N LEU A 131 9.20 15.60 18.61
CA LEU A 131 10.44 15.93 17.95
C LEU A 131 11.24 16.85 18.85
N SER A 132 12.52 16.55 19.03
CA SER A 132 13.50 17.51 19.51
C SER A 132 13.97 18.31 18.31
N THR A 133 13.68 19.62 18.27
CA THR A 133 14.01 20.48 17.12
C THR A 133 14.89 21.64 17.52
N SER A 134 15.44 22.37 16.55
CA SER A 134 16.16 23.63 16.80
C SER A 134 15.35 24.73 17.49
N HIS A 135 14.02 24.60 17.56
CA HIS A 135 13.13 25.51 18.29
C HIS A 135 12.62 24.90 19.60
N GLY A 136 13.25 23.81 20.05
CA GLY A 136 12.87 23.04 21.22
C GLY A 136 11.91 21.89 20.91
N LYS A 137 11.16 21.48 21.94
CA LYS A 137 10.23 20.35 21.87
C LYS A 137 9.02 20.68 21.00
N TYR A 138 8.80 19.89 19.96
CA TYR A 138 7.60 19.95 19.12
C TYR A 138 6.77 18.68 19.25
N VAL A 139 5.49 18.80 19.57
CA VAL A 139 4.56 17.66 19.59
C VAL A 139 3.78 17.65 18.28
N VAL A 140 3.89 16.56 17.52
CA VAL A 140 3.10 16.38 16.30
C VAL A 140 1.64 16.18 16.69
N LYS A 141 0.78 17.09 16.22
CA LYS A 141 -0.65 17.11 16.56
C LYS A 141 -1.54 16.56 15.45
N GLU A 142 -1.10 16.72 14.20
CA GLU A 142 -1.89 16.40 13.03
C GLU A 142 -1.38 15.15 12.36
N TRP A 143 -2.32 14.28 12.01
CA TRP A 143 -2.06 13.09 11.24
C TRP A 143 -1.92 13.42 9.76
N ILE A 144 -1.16 12.61 9.03
CA ILE A 144 -1.10 12.71 7.57
C ILE A 144 -2.38 12.08 7.00
N GLU A 145 -3.25 12.92 6.45
CA GLU A 145 -4.49 12.47 5.79
C GLU A 145 -4.15 11.85 4.44
N ARG A 146 -4.12 10.52 4.39
CA ARG A 146 -4.02 9.77 3.14
C ARG A 146 -5.40 9.40 2.67
N TRP A 147 -5.71 9.75 1.43
CA TRP A 147 -6.90 9.24 0.76
C TRP A 147 -6.60 7.82 0.24
N ASP A 148 -7.49 6.89 0.57
CA ASP A 148 -7.46 5.51 0.08
C ASP A 148 -8.91 5.11 -0.27
N PRO A 149 -9.19 4.56 -1.47
CA PRO A 149 -10.53 4.16 -1.88
C PRO A 149 -11.16 3.10 -0.95
N ILE A 150 -10.38 2.39 -0.14
CA ILE A 150 -10.90 1.49 0.90
C ILE A 150 -11.75 2.27 1.92
N PHE A 151 -11.37 3.48 2.29
CA PHE A 151 -12.17 4.30 3.20
C PHE A 151 -13.50 4.70 2.54
N ASP A 152 -13.47 5.01 1.24
CA ASP A 152 -14.66 5.34 0.47
C ASP A 152 -15.59 4.13 0.32
N PHE A 153 -15.04 2.92 0.17
CA PHE A 153 -15.83 1.68 0.20
C PHE A 153 -16.61 1.51 1.52
N PHE A 154 -16.01 1.76 2.67
CA PHE A 154 -16.72 1.65 3.95
C PHE A 154 -17.82 2.72 4.12
N ASN A 155 -17.67 3.86 3.46
CA ASN A 155 -18.71 4.89 3.40
C ASN A 155 -19.79 4.57 2.36
N ASN A 156 -19.42 3.88 1.28
CA ASN A 156 -20.29 3.45 0.21
C ASN A 156 -19.79 2.16 -0.45
N HIS A 157 -20.45 1.03 -0.16
CA HIS A 157 -20.10 -0.31 -0.66
C HIS A 157 -20.17 -0.44 -2.19
N MET A 158 -20.68 0.56 -2.91
CA MET A 158 -20.61 0.61 -4.38
C MET A 158 -19.23 1.05 -4.91
N THR A 159 -18.33 1.50 -4.05
CA THR A 159 -16.94 1.83 -4.42
C THR A 159 -16.13 0.55 -4.51
N ALA A 160 -15.39 0.32 -5.58
CA ALA A 160 -14.50 -0.84 -5.68
C ALA A 160 -13.05 -0.38 -5.83
N SER A 161 -12.14 -0.92 -5.00
CA SER A 161 -10.70 -0.77 -5.21
C SER A 161 -10.23 -1.89 -6.13
N ILE A 162 -9.86 -1.52 -7.36
CA ILE A 162 -9.40 -2.48 -8.37
C ILE A 162 -7.87 -2.53 -8.31
N ILE A 163 -7.33 -3.70 -7.98
CA ILE A 163 -5.89 -3.93 -7.93
C ILE A 163 -5.45 -4.64 -9.22
N PRO A 164 -4.55 -4.04 -10.02
CA PRO A 164 -4.01 -4.73 -11.19
C PRO A 164 -3.07 -5.84 -10.72
N MET A 165 -3.44 -7.10 -10.98
CA MET A 165 -2.58 -8.25 -10.72
C MET A 165 -1.53 -8.37 -11.82
N ARG A 166 -0.25 -8.31 -11.46
CA ARG A 166 0.88 -8.41 -12.40
C ARG A 166 1.78 -9.58 -12.00
N PRO A 167 2.22 -10.42 -12.96
CA PRO A 167 3.19 -11.46 -12.67
C PRO A 167 4.54 -10.84 -12.27
N LYS A 168 5.36 -11.62 -11.56
CA LYS A 168 6.74 -11.21 -11.24
C LYS A 168 7.52 -11.00 -12.53
N GLU A 169 8.39 -9.97 -12.57
CA GLU A 169 9.14 -9.56 -13.78
C GLU A 169 9.93 -10.71 -14.43
N SER A 170 10.43 -11.65 -13.63
CA SER A 170 11.19 -12.81 -14.11
C SER A 170 10.41 -13.76 -15.01
N VAL A 171 9.07 -13.63 -15.06
CA VAL A 171 8.19 -14.53 -15.82
C VAL A 171 7.82 -13.91 -17.17
N GLY A 172 7.62 -12.60 -17.28
CA GLY A 172 7.10 -11.92 -18.46
C GLY A 172 5.59 -11.61 -18.39
N TYR A 173 5.06 -10.92 -19.41
CA TYR A 173 3.67 -10.42 -19.47
C TYR A 173 2.90 -11.07 -20.62
N TYR A 174 1.98 -12.00 -20.32
CA TYR A 174 1.36 -12.83 -21.36
C TYR A 174 -0.17 -12.93 -21.32
N GLY A 175 -0.83 -12.33 -20.32
CA GLY A 175 -2.29 -12.38 -20.17
C GLY A 175 -2.82 -13.63 -19.46
N LEU A 176 -4.15 -13.71 -19.30
CA LEU A 176 -4.82 -14.81 -18.59
C LEU A 176 -4.93 -16.08 -19.46
N ASP A 177 -5.11 -15.90 -20.77
CA ASP A 177 -5.46 -16.98 -21.72
C ASP A 177 -4.30 -17.95 -22.00
N VAL A 178 -3.11 -17.64 -21.53
CA VAL A 178 -1.94 -18.51 -21.65
C VAL A 178 -2.15 -19.76 -20.81
N LYS A 179 -1.95 -20.91 -21.45
CA LYS A 179 -2.05 -22.22 -20.83
C LYS A 179 -0.69 -22.66 -20.29
N TYR A 180 0.37 -22.52 -21.09
CA TYR A 180 1.71 -22.94 -20.73
C TYR A 180 2.77 -21.90 -21.12
N LEU A 181 3.89 -21.88 -20.39
CA LEU A 181 5.10 -21.16 -20.78
C LEU A 181 6.20 -22.17 -21.08
N ALA A 182 6.66 -22.23 -22.33
CA ALA A 182 7.80 -23.04 -22.73
C ALA A 182 9.08 -22.19 -22.67
N LYS A 183 9.95 -22.48 -21.72
CA LYS A 183 11.29 -21.92 -21.62
C LYS A 183 12.26 -22.83 -22.36
N LEU A 184 12.84 -22.29 -23.42
CA LEU A 184 13.84 -22.95 -24.25
C LEU A 184 15.21 -22.40 -23.91
N HIS A 185 16.16 -23.31 -23.69
CA HIS A 185 17.56 -23.00 -23.50
C HIS A 185 18.35 -23.53 -24.70
N THR A 186 19.05 -22.65 -25.42
CA THR A 186 19.95 -23.04 -26.52
C THR A 186 21.37 -23.28 -26.01
N GLU A 187 22.22 -23.93 -26.82
CA GLU A 187 23.64 -24.19 -26.50
C GLU A 187 24.42 -22.90 -26.25
N ASP A 188 24.07 -21.82 -26.95
CA ASP A 188 24.68 -20.50 -26.81
C ASP A 188 24.32 -19.76 -25.51
N GLY A 189 23.53 -20.38 -24.63
CA GLY A 189 23.07 -19.79 -23.37
C GLY A 189 21.88 -18.85 -23.51
N TYR A 190 21.30 -18.70 -24.72
CA TYR A 190 20.11 -17.89 -24.94
C TYR A 190 18.88 -18.55 -24.31
N LYS A 191 18.09 -17.73 -23.59
CA LYS A 191 16.86 -18.15 -22.94
C LYS A 191 15.68 -17.50 -23.65
N LYS A 192 14.82 -18.31 -24.27
CA LYS A 192 13.60 -17.84 -24.92
C LYS A 192 12.38 -18.41 -24.19
N THR A 193 11.50 -17.54 -23.73
CA THR A 193 10.19 -17.95 -23.19
C THR A 193 9.13 -17.75 -24.25
N ILE A 194 8.44 -18.82 -24.61
CA ILE A 194 7.36 -18.81 -25.60
C ILE A 194 6.05 -19.09 -24.86
N PRO A 195 5.07 -18.16 -24.88
CA PRO A 195 3.75 -18.44 -24.36
C PRO A 195 2.98 -19.31 -25.35
N ILE A 196 2.29 -20.30 -24.80
CA ILE A 196 1.47 -21.28 -25.53
C ILE A 196 0.02 -21.17 -25.04
N TYR A 197 -0.88 -20.92 -25.99
CA TYR A 197 -2.31 -20.76 -25.78
C TYR A 197 -3.06 -22.07 -26.07
N ALA A 198 -4.29 -22.19 -25.58
CA ALA A 198 -5.09 -23.39 -25.78
C ALA A 198 -5.39 -23.69 -27.26
N GLU A 199 -5.48 -22.66 -28.09
CA GLU A 199 -5.80 -22.75 -29.52
C GLU A 199 -4.58 -22.75 -30.44
N ASP A 200 -3.36 -22.81 -29.89
CA ASP A 200 -2.12 -22.78 -30.69
C ASP A 200 -1.91 -24.04 -31.57
N TYR A 201 -2.82 -25.02 -31.52
CA TYR A 201 -2.87 -26.10 -32.52
C TYR A 201 -3.45 -25.63 -33.86
N ASN A 202 -4.29 -24.59 -33.85
CA ASN A 202 -4.87 -23.98 -35.06
C ASN A 202 -3.92 -23.00 -35.75
N TYR A 203 -2.97 -22.43 -35.01
CA TYR A 203 -2.06 -21.39 -35.50
C TYR A 203 -0.60 -21.81 -35.31
N PRO A 204 0.25 -21.79 -36.36
CA PRO A 204 1.64 -22.21 -36.24
C PRO A 204 2.42 -21.26 -35.31
N ARG A 205 2.82 -21.77 -34.14
CA ARG A 205 3.63 -21.05 -33.15
C ARG A 205 5.13 -21.23 -33.36
N PHE A 206 5.51 -22.37 -33.92
CA PHE A 206 6.88 -22.73 -34.27
C PHE A 206 6.98 -22.80 -35.80
N GLU A 207 8.16 -22.45 -36.35
CA GLU A 207 8.34 -22.36 -37.80
C GLU A 207 8.35 -23.75 -38.47
N GLU A 208 8.91 -24.76 -37.80
CA GLU A 208 9.17 -26.08 -38.42
C GLU A 208 8.15 -27.17 -38.06
N PHE A 209 7.26 -26.92 -37.11
CA PHE A 209 6.26 -27.88 -36.68
C PHE A 209 5.02 -27.20 -36.08
N ARG A 210 3.91 -27.96 -36.00
CA ARG A 210 2.67 -27.53 -35.37
C ARG A 210 2.44 -28.29 -34.09
N LEU A 211 1.80 -27.62 -33.12
CA LEU A 211 1.31 -28.26 -31.91
C LEU A 211 0.05 -29.06 -32.26
N THR A 212 -0.16 -30.18 -31.56
CA THR A 212 -1.37 -30.99 -31.67
C THR A 212 -2.24 -30.81 -30.42
N GLU A 213 -3.54 -31.09 -30.53
CA GLU A 213 -4.45 -31.06 -29.38
C GLU A 213 -3.97 -32.00 -28.25
N GLU A 214 -3.48 -33.18 -28.61
CA GLU A 214 -2.88 -34.15 -27.69
C GLU A 214 -1.65 -33.59 -26.97
N SER A 215 -0.79 -32.85 -27.69
CA SER A 215 0.40 -32.22 -27.09
C SER A 215 0.07 -31.10 -26.09
N LEU A 216 -1.15 -30.54 -26.15
CA LEU A 216 -1.60 -29.48 -25.25
C LEU A 216 -2.42 -30.00 -24.07
N SER A 217 -2.61 -31.32 -23.95
CA SER A 217 -3.42 -31.95 -22.91
C SER A 217 -2.89 -31.70 -21.49
N SER A 218 -1.57 -31.79 -21.29
CA SER A 218 -0.90 -31.52 -20.00
C SER A 218 0.45 -30.84 -20.20
N SER A 219 1.03 -30.35 -19.10
CA SER A 219 2.36 -29.72 -19.13
C SER A 219 3.48 -30.72 -19.48
N GLU A 220 3.30 -31.97 -19.06
CA GLU A 220 4.20 -33.10 -19.28
C GLU A 220 4.16 -33.55 -20.74
N THR A 221 2.97 -33.71 -21.32
CA THR A 221 2.83 -34.13 -22.74
C THR A 221 3.38 -33.07 -23.68
N LEU A 222 3.19 -31.78 -23.36
CA LEU A 222 3.79 -30.68 -24.10
C LEU A 222 5.32 -30.71 -24.02
N LYS A 223 5.87 -30.96 -22.83
CA LYS A 223 7.32 -31.07 -22.63
C LYS A 223 7.90 -32.23 -23.42
N GLU A 224 7.28 -33.40 -23.37
CA GLU A 224 7.69 -34.59 -24.14
C GLU A 224 7.64 -34.32 -25.64
N PHE A 225 6.58 -33.69 -26.13
CA PHE A 225 6.45 -33.32 -27.54
C PHE A 225 7.57 -32.36 -27.99
N LEU A 226 7.84 -31.30 -27.23
CA LEU A 226 8.90 -30.33 -27.55
C LEU A 226 10.30 -30.97 -27.51
N MET A 227 10.56 -31.87 -26.55
CA MET A 227 11.81 -32.64 -26.51
C MET A 227 11.96 -33.55 -27.72
N LEU A 228 10.89 -34.21 -28.17
CA LEU A 228 10.91 -35.05 -29.37
C LEU A 228 11.17 -34.24 -30.64
N GLN A 229 10.59 -33.04 -30.77
CA GLN A 229 10.91 -32.14 -31.89
C GLN A 229 12.36 -31.65 -31.85
N SER A 230 12.93 -31.49 -30.65
CA SER A 230 14.34 -31.15 -30.48
C SER A 230 15.27 -32.28 -30.94
N ILE A 231 14.98 -33.52 -30.57
CA ILE A 231 15.74 -34.71 -31.00
C ILE A 231 15.67 -34.88 -32.53
N ASN A 232 14.51 -34.57 -33.13
CA ASN A 232 14.31 -34.62 -34.57
C ASN A 232 14.96 -33.46 -35.34
N GLY A 233 15.71 -32.58 -34.65
CA GLY A 233 16.40 -31.44 -35.24
C GLY A 233 15.50 -30.26 -35.64
N LYS A 234 14.19 -30.35 -35.36
CA LYS A 234 13.20 -29.31 -35.72
C LYS A 234 13.09 -28.17 -34.70
N LEU A 235 13.78 -28.31 -33.56
CA LEU A 235 13.85 -27.32 -32.50
C LEU A 235 15.27 -27.28 -31.94
N GLN A 236 15.95 -26.16 -32.14
CA GLN A 236 17.27 -25.94 -31.56
C GLN A 236 17.13 -25.60 -30.07
N CYS A 237 17.18 -26.61 -29.20
CA CYS A 237 17.24 -26.43 -27.76
C CYS A 237 17.95 -27.58 -27.06
N VAL A 238 18.66 -27.28 -25.97
CA VAL A 238 19.32 -28.26 -25.10
C VAL A 238 18.38 -28.70 -23.98
N LYS A 239 17.57 -27.76 -23.49
CA LYS A 239 16.67 -27.98 -22.37
C LYS A 239 15.36 -27.26 -22.59
N VAL A 240 14.27 -28.01 -22.39
CA VAL A 240 12.90 -27.50 -22.38
C VAL A 240 12.35 -27.57 -20.97
N GLU A 241 11.87 -26.44 -20.47
CA GLU A 241 11.08 -26.35 -19.24
C GLU A 241 9.69 -25.82 -19.60
N VAL A 242 8.65 -26.59 -19.29
CA VAL A 242 7.26 -26.18 -19.47
C VAL A 242 6.68 -25.86 -18.12
N ILE A 243 6.11 -24.68 -17.98
CA ILE A 243 5.47 -24.21 -16.75
C ILE A 243 3.97 -24.07 -17.01
N ASP A 244 3.15 -24.69 -16.17
CA ASP A 244 1.71 -24.47 -16.15
C ASP A 244 1.40 -23.04 -15.69
N ALA A 245 0.73 -22.26 -16.55
CA ALA A 245 0.43 -20.87 -16.27
C ALA A 245 -0.59 -20.71 -15.13
N SER A 246 -1.50 -21.66 -14.96
CA SER A 246 -2.47 -21.67 -13.86
C SER A 246 -1.78 -21.90 -12.54
N GLN A 247 -0.89 -22.90 -12.45
CA GLN A 247 -0.10 -23.14 -11.23
C GLN A 247 0.79 -21.94 -10.90
N LEU A 248 1.45 -21.38 -11.91
CA LEU A 248 2.29 -20.19 -11.75
C LEU A 248 1.52 -18.97 -11.23
N ARG A 249 0.26 -18.79 -11.65
CA ARG A 249 -0.62 -17.74 -11.13
C ARG A 249 -0.99 -17.98 -9.67
N LYS A 250 -1.31 -19.22 -9.29
CA LYS A 250 -1.59 -19.57 -7.89
C LYS A 250 -0.41 -19.26 -7.00
N ASP A 251 0.80 -19.62 -7.44
CA ASP A 251 2.02 -19.38 -6.67
C ASP A 251 2.36 -17.88 -6.58
N ASN A 252 2.09 -17.10 -7.64
CA ASN A 252 2.34 -15.66 -7.65
C ASN A 252 1.31 -14.85 -6.85
N TYR A 253 0.04 -15.25 -6.88
CA TYR A 253 -1.06 -14.46 -6.30
C TYR A 253 -1.65 -15.05 -5.02
N GLY A 254 -1.32 -16.30 -4.68
CA GLY A 254 -1.78 -16.99 -3.47
C GLY A 254 -3.23 -17.50 -3.53
N HIS A 255 -3.94 -17.33 -4.64
CA HIS A 255 -5.33 -17.78 -4.83
C HIS A 255 -5.68 -18.01 -6.31
N ASN A 256 -6.73 -18.78 -6.59
CA ASN A 256 -7.30 -18.95 -7.93
C ASN A 256 -8.33 -17.85 -8.21
N PHE A 257 -8.21 -17.13 -9.34
CA PHE A 257 -9.21 -16.15 -9.77
C PHE A 257 -10.10 -16.75 -10.87
N GLU A 258 -10.83 -17.82 -10.54
CA GLU A 258 -11.69 -18.53 -11.50
C GLU A 258 -13.01 -17.81 -11.75
N GLU A 259 -13.53 -17.10 -10.74
CA GLU A 259 -14.75 -16.33 -10.87
C GLU A 259 -14.44 -14.93 -11.41
N SER A 260 -15.07 -14.59 -12.54
CA SER A 260 -15.09 -13.24 -13.09
C SER A 260 -16.50 -12.67 -13.06
N PHE A 261 -16.61 -11.39 -12.75
CA PHE A 261 -17.84 -10.63 -12.92
C PHE A 261 -17.55 -9.35 -13.70
N GLU A 262 -18.51 -8.92 -14.48
CA GLU A 262 -18.39 -7.67 -15.23
C GLU A 262 -18.66 -6.47 -14.31
N ALA A 263 -17.84 -5.43 -14.46
CA ALA A 263 -18.02 -4.19 -13.74
C ALA A 263 -19.32 -3.51 -14.21
N LYS A 264 -20.21 -3.19 -13.27
CA LYS A 264 -21.47 -2.51 -13.55
C LYS A 264 -21.29 -0.99 -13.48
N TYR A 265 -21.81 -0.29 -14.47
CA TYR A 265 -21.93 1.17 -14.40
C TYR A 265 -23.10 1.58 -13.49
N TYR A 266 -22.83 2.53 -12.59
CA TYR A 266 -23.85 3.14 -11.74
C TYR A 266 -23.94 4.64 -12.05
N SER A 267 -25.15 5.17 -12.19
CA SER A 267 -25.35 6.61 -12.36
C SER A 267 -24.98 7.36 -11.08
N TRP A 268 -24.64 8.65 -11.20
CA TRP A 268 -24.22 9.49 -10.06
C TRP A 268 -25.26 9.51 -8.94
N VAL A 269 -26.55 9.64 -9.28
CA VAL A 269 -27.65 9.65 -8.30
C VAL A 269 -27.73 8.31 -7.58
N TYR A 270 -27.60 7.21 -8.33
CA TYR A 270 -27.64 5.87 -7.76
C TYR A 270 -26.47 5.64 -6.80
N TYR A 271 -25.26 6.03 -7.20
CA TYR A 271 -24.08 5.93 -6.36
C TYR A 271 -24.20 6.78 -5.08
N VAL A 272 -24.54 8.07 -5.19
CA VAL A 272 -24.53 9.01 -4.06
C VAL A 272 -25.68 8.77 -3.09
N VAL A 273 -26.87 8.41 -3.59
CA VAL A 273 -28.07 8.26 -2.76
C VAL A 273 -28.30 6.80 -2.39
N ILE A 274 -28.52 5.94 -3.39
CA ILE A 274 -28.89 4.53 -3.16
C ILE A 274 -27.71 3.76 -2.54
N GLY A 275 -26.49 4.01 -3.02
CA GLY A 275 -25.27 3.39 -2.47
C GLY A 275 -25.10 3.64 -0.97
N LYS A 276 -25.26 4.90 -0.53
CA LYS A 276 -25.15 5.25 0.90
C LYS A 276 -26.25 4.62 1.75
N LEU A 277 -27.49 4.57 1.25
CA LEU A 277 -28.61 3.94 1.96
C LEU A 277 -28.37 2.43 2.12
N LEU A 278 -27.98 1.74 1.05
CA LEU A 278 -27.69 0.31 1.08
C LEU A 278 -26.50 -0.02 1.98
N THR A 279 -25.47 0.84 1.98
CA THR A 279 -24.31 0.71 2.86
C THR A 279 -24.70 0.84 4.33
N THR A 280 -25.53 1.83 4.66
CA THR A 280 -26.04 2.02 6.02
C THR A 280 -26.85 0.82 6.48
N TRP A 281 -27.74 0.30 5.62
CA TRP A 281 -28.52 -0.89 5.93
C TRP A 281 -27.65 -2.14 6.12
N SER A 282 -26.65 -2.35 5.26
CA SER A 282 -25.67 -3.43 5.39
C SER A 282 -24.90 -3.35 6.72
N ASN A 283 -24.44 -2.15 7.09
CA ASN A 283 -23.73 -1.91 8.35
C ASN A 283 -24.60 -2.20 9.59
N ILE A 284 -25.87 -1.81 9.55
CA ILE A 284 -26.83 -2.14 10.61
C ILE A 284 -27.01 -3.66 10.72
N ARG A 285 -27.21 -4.35 9.59
CA ARG A 285 -27.35 -5.81 9.56
C ARG A 285 -26.11 -6.51 10.11
N LEU A 286 -24.91 -6.08 9.70
CA LEU A 286 -23.64 -6.61 10.21
C LEU A 286 -23.48 -6.39 11.72
N SER A 287 -23.84 -5.20 12.22
CA SER A 287 -23.83 -4.90 13.65
C SER A 287 -24.74 -5.85 14.44
N LEU A 288 -25.96 -6.11 13.96
CA LEU A 288 -26.88 -7.06 14.59
C LEU A 288 -26.33 -8.49 14.60
N ILE A 289 -25.69 -8.93 13.52
CA ILE A 289 -25.03 -10.24 13.43
C ILE A 289 -23.87 -10.33 14.43
N ASN A 290 -23.00 -9.31 14.47
CA ASN A 290 -21.87 -9.25 15.40
C ASN A 290 -22.32 -9.26 16.87
N LEU A 291 -23.43 -8.59 17.19
CA LEU A 291 -24.03 -8.64 18.54
C LEU A 291 -24.51 -10.05 18.90
N LYS A 292 -25.11 -10.79 17.96
CA LYS A 292 -25.51 -12.19 18.18
C LYS A 292 -24.29 -13.08 18.43
N HIS A 293 -23.23 -12.97 17.61
CA HIS A 293 -22.00 -13.73 17.81
C HIS A 293 -21.31 -13.41 19.14
N LYS A 294 -21.25 -12.13 19.53
CA LYS A 294 -20.66 -11.74 20.82
C LYS A 294 -21.41 -12.38 21.99
N LYS A 295 -22.75 -12.37 21.96
CA LYS A 295 -23.57 -13.03 23.00
C LYS A 295 -23.35 -14.54 23.03
N ALA A 296 -23.17 -15.20 21.89
CA ALA A 296 -22.87 -16.63 21.82
C ALA A 296 -21.49 -16.96 22.40
N ASN A 297 -20.45 -16.21 22.04
CA ASN A 297 -19.09 -16.42 22.53
C ASN A 297 -18.96 -16.17 24.05
N THR A 298 -19.67 -15.17 24.59
CA THR A 298 -19.71 -14.93 26.05
C THR A 298 -20.39 -16.08 26.81
N LYS A 299 -21.35 -16.79 26.20
CA LYS A 299 -21.97 -17.99 26.81
C LYS A 299 -21.07 -19.22 26.75
N GLN A 300 -20.21 -19.35 25.74
CA GLN A 300 -19.27 -20.48 25.61
C GLN A 300 -18.02 -20.32 26.50
N GLY A 301 -17.53 -19.10 26.74
CA GLY A 301 -16.39 -18.84 27.65
C GLY A 301 -16.74 -18.78 29.14
N SER A 302 -18.00 -19.07 29.51
CA SER A 302 -18.50 -19.10 30.89
C SER A 302 -18.83 -20.54 31.35
N LYS A 303 -18.40 -21.56 30.60
CA LYS A 303 -18.48 -22.97 30.97
C LYS A 303 -17.08 -23.49 31.29
#